data_AF-A0A1W9T191-F1
#
_entry.id   AF-A0A1W9T191-F1
#
_cell.length_a   1.000
_cell.length_b   1.000
_cell.length_c   1.000
_cell.angle_alpha   90.00
_cell.angle_beta   90.00
_cell.angle_gamma   90.00
#
_symmetry.space_group_name_H-M   'P 1'
#
loop_
_entity.id
_entity.type
_entity.pdbx_description
1 polymer ?
#
loop_
_entity_poly.entity_id
_entity_poly.type
_entity_poly.pdbx_seq_one_letter_code
_entity_poly.pdbx_strand_id
1 'polypeptide(L)' 'VYFNDLNKDEIKYYLEKYQPYDKAGAYGIQEWIGYIGIKKIEGSYFNVMGLPVQKLYEELSVF' A
#
# COMPACT_ATOMS: atom_id res chain seq x y z
N VAL A 1 -8.86 -0.08 -0.13
CA VAL A 1 -8.01 -0.65 -1.21
C VAL A 1 -8.60 -1.99 -1.60
N TYR A 2 -8.71 -2.26 -2.89
CA TYR A 2 -9.28 -3.49 -3.43
C TYR A 2 -8.17 -4.31 -4.09
N PHE A 3 -7.97 -5.52 -3.58
CA PHE A 3 -7.02 -6.49 -4.12
C PHE A 3 -7.71 -7.47 -5.07
N ASN A 4 -6.96 -7.92 -6.08
CA ASN A 4 -7.26 -9.14 -6.81
C ASN A 4 -6.93 -10.36 -5.94
N ASP A 5 -7.52 -11.50 -6.27
CA ASP A 5 -7.14 -12.76 -5.65
C ASP A 5 -5.70 -13.09 -6.00
N LEU A 6 -4.89 -13.34 -4.97
CA LEU A 6 -3.51 -13.80 -5.11
C LEU A 6 -3.47 -15.30 -4.89
N ASN A 7 -2.72 -16.00 -5.72
CA ASN A 7 -2.46 -17.41 -5.50
C ASN A 7 -1.40 -17.61 -4.41
N LYS A 8 -1.28 -18.84 -3.91
CA LYS A 8 -0.37 -19.16 -2.80
C LYS A 8 1.10 -18.92 -3.14
N ASP A 9 1.48 -19.11 -4.40
CA ASP A 9 2.87 -18.93 -4.83
C ASP A 9 3.24 -17.44 -4.88
N GLU A 10 2.32 -16.57 -5.31
CA GLU A 10 2.48 -15.11 -5.29
C GLU A 10 2.61 -14.59 -3.85
N ILE A 11 1.76 -15.10 -2.94
CA ILE A 11 1.82 -14.75 -1.51
C ILE A 11 3.17 -15.18 -0.93
N LYS A 12 3.58 -16.43 -1.18
CA LYS A 12 4.85 -16.97 -0.67
C LYS A 12 6.04 -16.18 -1.21
N TYR A 13 6.08 -15.92 -2.52
CA TYR A 13 7.11 -15.12 -3.15
C TYR A 13 7.22 -13.74 -2.50
N TYR A 14 6.09 -13.09 -2.25
CA TYR A 14 6.07 -11.77 -1.65
C TYR A 14 6.60 -11.77 -0.21
N LEU A 15 6.18 -12.74 0.61
CA LEU A 15 6.66 -12.89 1.99
C LEU A 15 8.16 -13.18 2.07
N GLU A 16 8.68 -14.05 1.20
CA GLU A 16 10.09 -14.42 1.17
C GLU A 16 10.98 -13.27 0.70
N LYS A 17 10.56 -12.53 -0.33
CA LYS A 17 11.38 -11.51 -0.97
C LYS A 17 11.28 -10.13 -0.34
N TYR A 18 10.09 -9.71 0.10
CA TYR A 18 9.83 -8.35 0.57
C TYR A 18 9.66 -8.25 2.08
N GLN A 19 9.48 -9.38 2.77
CA GLN A 19 9.42 -9.49 4.23
C GLN A 19 8.54 -8.40 4.87
N PRO A 20 7.25 -8.27 4.47
CA PRO A 20 6.40 -7.11 4.82
C PRO A 20 5.87 -7.16 6.26
N TYR A 21 6.58 -7.83 7.17
CA TYR A 21 6.12 -8.14 8.52
C TYR A 21 5.93 -6.90 9.41
N ASP A 22 6.56 -5.79 9.04
CA ASP A 22 6.47 -4.50 9.71
C ASP A 22 5.38 -3.58 9.13
N LYS A 23 4.69 -4.01 8.07
CA LYS A 23 3.71 -3.19 7.36
C LYS A 23 2.30 -3.49 7.83
N ALA A 24 1.53 -2.44 8.08
CA ALA A 24 0.11 -2.59 8.40
C ALA A 24 -0.61 -3.34 7.25
N GLY A 25 -1.27 -4.45 7.57
CA GLY A 25 -1.91 -5.31 6.57
C GLY A 25 -0.94 -6.23 5.81
N ALA A 26 0.33 -6.31 6.21
CA ALA A 26 1.37 -7.15 5.62
C ALA A 26 1.57 -6.93 4.10
N TYR A 27 1.35 -5.70 3.62
CA TYR A 27 1.67 -5.33 2.25
C TYR A 27 2.18 -3.89 2.14
N GLY A 28 3.03 -3.64 1.15
CA GLY A 28 3.50 -2.32 0.75
C GLY A 28 2.94 -1.95 -0.62
N ILE A 29 2.21 -0.83 -0.70
CA ILE A 29 1.62 -0.36 -1.96
C ILE A 29 2.66 0.01 -3.04
N GLN A 30 3.88 0.37 -2.61
CA GLN A 30 5.01 0.69 -3.49
C GLN A 30 5.86 -0.55 -3.85
N GLU A 31 5.47 -1.73 -3.39
CA GLU A 31 6.18 -2.99 -3.64
C GLU A 31 5.49 -3.78 -4.76
N TRP A 32 6.09 -4.90 -5.16
CA TRP A 32 5.59 -5.73 -6.26
C TRP A 32 4.12 -6.10 -6.10
N ILE A 33 3.69 -6.44 -4.89
CA ILE A 33 2.30 -6.80 -4.60
C ILE A 33 1.33 -5.64 -4.84
N GLY A 34 1.79 -4.38 -4.68
CA GLY A 34 1.00 -3.19 -4.94
C GLY A 34 0.76 -2.98 -6.43
N TYR A 35 1.73 -3.32 -7.27
CA TYR A 35 1.64 -3.17 -8.73
C TYR A 35 0.80 -4.27 -9.40
N ILE A 36 0.86 -5.49 -8.89
CA ILE A 36 0.18 -6.65 -9.50
C ILE A 36 -1.14 -7.01 -8.80
N GLY A 37 -1.23 -6.75 -7.50
CA GLY A 37 -2.34 -7.18 -6.66
C GLY A 37 -3.43 -6.14 -6.48
N ILE A 38 -3.15 -4.83 -6.59
CA ILE A 38 -4.16 -3.80 -6.35
C ILE A 38 -4.97 -3.52 -7.62
N LYS A 39 -6.26 -3.84 -7.56
CA LYS A 39 -7.23 -3.59 -8.63
C LYS A 39 -7.75 -2.16 -8.63
N LYS A 40 -8.01 -1.62 -7.44
CA LYS A 40 -8.63 -0.30 -7.26
C LYS A 40 -8.24 0.30 -5.92
N ILE A 41 -8.09 1.61 -5.90
CA ILE A 41 -7.96 2.40 -4.68
C ILE A 41 -9.14 3.35 -4.63
N GLU A 42 -9.84 3.36 -3.51
CA GLU A 42 -10.84 4.37 -3.18
C GLU A 42 -10.29 5.17 -2.00
N GLY A 43 -10.19 6.49 -2.18
CA GLY A 43 -9.50 7.40 -1.25
C GLY A 43 -8.14 7.86 -1.77
N SER A 44 -7.32 8.42 -0.87
CA SER A 44 -6.00 8.97 -1.21
C SER A 44 -4.91 7.88 -1.21
N TYR A 45 -4.18 7.78 -2.31
CA TYR A 45 -3.01 6.92 -2.45
C TYR A 45 -1.94 7.23 -1.39
N PHE A 46 -1.69 8.51 -1.12
CA PHE A 46 -0.71 8.94 -0.13
C PHE A 46 -1.07 8.51 1.30
N ASN A 47 -2.37 8.45 1.62
CA ASN A 47 -2.82 7.92 2.90
C ASN A 47 -2.48 6.44 3.02
N VAL A 48 -2.59 5.67 1.92
CA VAL A 48 -2.20 4.25 1.89
C VAL A 48 -0.67 4.09 1.97
N MET A 49 0.10 5.03 1.42
CA MET A 49 1.56 5.07 1.60
C MET A 49 2.00 5.37 3.04
N GLY A 50 1.09 5.86 3.89
CA GLY A 50 1.35 6.10 5.32
C GLY A 50 1.48 7.57 5.73
N LEU A 51 1.49 8.52 4.78
CA LEU A 51 1.47 9.95 5.08
C LEU A 51 0.40 10.66 4.23
N PRO A 52 -0.62 11.27 4.84
CA PRO A 52 -1.64 12.01 4.11
C PRO A 52 -1.11 13.38 3.63
N VAL A 53 -0.26 13.37 2.60
CA VAL A 53 0.47 14.56 2.09
C VAL A 53 -0.45 15.73 1.77
N GLN A 54 -1.59 15.47 1.11
CA GLN A 54 -2.54 16.52 0.76
C GLN A 54 -3.08 17.22 2.03
N LYS A 55 -3.48 16.43 3.03
CA LYS A 55 -3.97 16.96 4.30
C LYS A 55 -2.86 17.72 5.03
N LEU A 56 -1.65 17.17 5.07
CA LEU A 56 -0.51 17.84 5.68
C LEU A 56 -0.20 19.19 5.00
N TYR A 57 -0.28 19.25 3.69
CA TYR A 57 -0.09 20.49 2.94
C TYR A 57 -1.16 21.53 3.26
N GLU A 58 -2.44 21.12 3.33
CA GLU A 58 -3.54 21.99 3.75
C GLU A 58 -3.28 22.58 5.14
N GLU A 59 -2.91 21.76 6.12
CA GLU A 59 -2.60 22.20 7.50
C GLU A 59 -1.40 23.16 7.55
N LEU A 60 -0.37 22.92 6.74
CA LEU A 60 0.79 23.81 6.67
C LEU A 60 0.49 25.13 5.96
N SER A 61 -0.48 25.16 5.03
CA SER A 61 -0.83 26.38 4.28
C SER A 61 -1.59 27.41 5.11
N VAL A 62 -2.19 26.99 6.22
CA VAL A 62 -2.96 27.83 7.15
C VAL A 62 -2.20 28.19 8.44
N PHE A 63 -0.95 27.74 8.54
CA PHE A 63 -0.02 28.01 9.64
C PHE A 63 0.70 29.35 9.44
#